data_AF-A0A6J6ZGC9-F1
#
_entry.id   AF-A0A6J6ZGC9-F1
#
_cell.length_a   1.000
_cell.length_b   1.000
_cell.length_c   1.000
_cell.angle_alpha   90.00
_cell.angle_beta   90.00
_cell.angle_gamma   90.00
#
_symmetry.space_group_name_H-M   'P 1'
#
loop_
_entity.id
_entity.type
_entity.pdbx_description
1 polymer ?
#
loop_
_entity_poly.entity_id
_entity_poly.type
_entity_poly.pdbx_seq_one_letter_code
_entity_poly.pdbx_strand_id
1 'polypeptide(L)' 'MDEHSGLILDPDAVHIMPTYAVGLLKGNAWEGNEQHGAVHRSPQANQALPRRLLLTLDFG' A
#
# COMPACT_ATOMS: atom_id res chain seq x y z
N MET A 1 -6.55 -8.51 11.97
CA MET A 1 -5.74 -7.74 11.02
C MET A 1 -5.39 -8.65 9.85
N ASP A 2 -5.10 -8.12 8.66
CA ASP A 2 -4.93 -8.92 7.41
C ASP A 2 -3.92 -10.09 7.56
N GLU A 3 -2.94 -9.93 8.44
CA GLU A 3 -1.95 -10.94 8.86
C GLU A 3 -2.55 -12.22 9.47
N HIS A 4 -3.83 -12.20 9.86
CA HIS A 4 -4.54 -13.36 10.43
C HIS A 4 -5.76 -13.80 9.60
N SER A 5 -6.04 -13.13 8.47
CA SER A 5 -7.21 -13.43 7.65
C SER A 5 -6.98 -14.51 6.60
N GLY A 6 -5.73 -14.93 6.39
CA GLY A 6 -5.35 -15.86 5.32
C GLY A 6 -5.34 -15.22 3.92
N LEU A 7 -5.53 -13.90 3.82
CA LEU A 7 -5.47 -13.15 2.56
C LEU A 7 -4.03 -12.97 2.04
N ILE A 8 -3.05 -12.90 2.95
CA ILE A 8 -1.64 -12.79 2.61
C ILE A 8 -1.11 -14.21 2.41
N LEU A 9 -0.93 -14.58 1.14
CA LEU A 9 -0.43 -15.91 0.74
C LEU A 9 1.08 -16.05 0.94
N ASP A 10 1.81 -14.93 0.78
CA ASP A 10 3.25 -14.84 0.95
C ASP A 10 3.58 -13.64 1.85
N PRO A 11 3.96 -13.87 3.12
CA PRO A 11 4.37 -12.81 4.04
C PRO A 11 5.60 -12.01 3.57
N ASP A 12 6.50 -12.63 2.79
CA ASP A 12 7.74 -11.99 2.34
C ASP A 12 7.50 -10.97 1.22
N ALA A 13 6.33 -11.03 0.57
CA ALA A 13 5.89 -10.03 -0.41
C ALA A 13 5.45 -8.70 0.24
N VAL A 14 5.39 -8.62 1.58
CA VAL A 14 5.02 -7.40 2.30
C VAL A 14 6.26 -6.55 2.55
N HIS A 15 6.25 -5.34 1.97
CA HIS A 15 7.34 -4.39 2.12
C HIS A 15 6.88 -3.09 2.78
N ILE A 16 7.79 -2.46 3.53
CA ILE A 16 7.59 -1.16 4.16
C ILE A 16 8.29 -0.10 3.31
N MET A 17 7.54 0.90 2.86
CA MET A 17 8.13 2.10 2.27
C MET A 17 8.74 2.96 3.38
N PRO A 18 10.05 3.28 3.33
CA PRO A 18 10.66 4.17 4.31
C PRO A 18 10.16 5.61 4.13
N THR A 19 10.36 6.43 5.16
CA THR A 19 10.02 7.86 5.10
C THR A 19 10.71 8.51 3.90
N TYR A 20 9.98 9.37 3.18
CA TYR A 20 10.42 10.08 1.97
C TYR A 20 10.61 9.20 0.72
N ALA A 21 10.32 7.89 0.76
CA ALA A 21 10.29 7.07 -0.44
C ALA A 21 9.10 7.44 -1.35
N VAL A 22 9.33 7.35 -2.65
CA VAL A 22 8.28 7.47 -3.67
C VAL A 22 7.99 6.08 -4.23
N GLY A 23 6.75 5.62 -4.10
CA GLY A 23 6.29 4.34 -4.62
C GLY A 23 5.51 4.55 -5.90
N LEU A 24 5.94 3.90 -6.99
CA LEU A 24 5.18 3.82 -8.24
C LEU A 24 4.55 2.43 -8.32
N LEU A 25 3.22 2.37 -8.26
CA LEU A 25 2.46 1.13 -8.19
C LEU A 25 1.68 0.92 -9.49
N LYS A 26 1.83 -0.27 -10.09
CA LYS A 26 1.01 -0.67 -11.24
C LYS A 26 -0.35 -1.17 -10.74
N GLY A 27 -1.41 -0.60 -11.29
CA GLY A 27 -2.77 -1.09 -11.05
C GLY A 27 -3.10 -2.33 -11.87
N ASN A 28 -4.27 -2.90 -11.60
CA ASN A 28 -4.79 -4.07 -12.34
C ASN A 28 -5.12 -3.79 -13.81
N ALA A 29 -5.36 -2.52 -14.18
CA ALA A 29 -5.68 -2.14 -15.56
C ALA A 29 -4.42 -1.96 -16.43
N TRP A 30 -3.23 -2.13 -15.87
CA TRP A 30 -1.99 -2.11 -16.64
C TRP A 30 -1.87 -3.41 -17.44
N GLU A 31 -1.63 -3.31 -18.75
CA GLU A 31 -1.51 -4.46 -19.66
C GLU A 31 -0.43 -5.44 -19.20
N GLY A 32 -0.83 -6.70 -18.96
CA GLY A 32 0.06 -7.74 -18.44
C GLY A 32 0.26 -7.72 -16.92
N ASN A 33 -0.49 -6.90 -16.17
CA ASN A 33 -0.51 -6.85 -14.71
C ASN A 33 -1.89 -7.18 -14.12
N GLU A 34 -2.74 -7.84 -14.90
CA GLU A 34 -4.10 -8.19 -14.51
C GLU A 34 -4.06 -9.12 -13.29
N GLN A 35 -4.87 -8.84 -12.26
CA GLN A 35 -4.89 -9.58 -10.99
C GLN A 35 -3.61 -9.49 -10.14
N HIS A 36 -2.62 -8.69 -10.57
CA HIS A 36 -1.33 -8.49 -9.87
C HIS A 36 -1.12 -7.02 -9.46
N GLY A 37 -2.19 -6.24 -9.37
CA GLY A 37 -2.16 -4.87 -8.89
C GLY A 37 -1.66 -4.79 -7.45
N ALA A 38 -0.72 -3.88 -7.19
CA ALA A 38 -0.19 -3.70 -5.84
C ALA A 38 -1.23 -3.09 -4.91
N VAL A 39 -1.31 -3.62 -3.68
CA VAL A 39 -2.12 -3.07 -2.61
C VAL A 39 -1.22 -2.29 -1.68
N HIS A 40 -1.57 -1.03 -1.39
CA HIS A 40 -0.88 -0.24 -0.37
C HIS A 40 -1.79 -0.02 0.83
N ARG A 41 -1.21 -0.01 2.03
CA ARG A 41 -1.92 0.31 3.28
C ARG A 41 -1.04 1.20 4.14
N SER A 42 -1.60 2.30 4.65
CA SER A 42 -0.91 3.13 5.65
C SER A 42 -0.79 2.39 6.99
N PRO A 43 0.36 2.46 7.69
CA PRO A 43 0.56 1.85 9.00
C PRO A 43 -0.47 2.34 10.02
N GLN A 44 -0.89 1.50 10.96
CA GLN A 44 -1.85 1.87 12.01
C GLN A 44 -1.42 3.12 12.80
N ALA A 45 -2.35 4.04 13.04
CA ALA A 45 -2.08 5.23 13.85
C ALA A 45 -1.80 4.78 15.29
N ASN A 46 -0.82 5.39 15.92
CA ASN A 46 -0.44 5.12 17.31
C ASN A 46 -0.16 6.43 18.04
N GLN A 47 0.13 6.36 19.34
CA GLN A 47 0.36 7.55 20.17
C GLN A 47 1.54 8.40 19.68
N ALA A 48 2.56 7.79 19.06
CA ALA A 48 3.72 8.50 18.51
C ALA A 48 3.44 9.12 17.13
N LEU A 49 2.50 8.54 16.35
CA LEU A 49 2.09 9.00 15.03
C LEU A 49 0.55 9.11 14.95
N PRO A 50 -0.06 10.07 15.66
CA PRO A 50 -1.51 10.13 15.81
C PRO A 50 -2.23 10.77 14.62
N ARG A 51 -1.49 11.45 13.73
CA ARG A 51 -2.06 12.24 12.62
C ARG A 51 -1.59 11.69 11.28
N ARG A 52 -2.50 11.68 10.30
CA ARG A 52 -2.23 11.28 8.92
C ARG A 52 -2.67 12.39 7.97
N LEU A 53 -1.86 12.66 6.96
CA LEU A 53 -2.21 13.53 5.84
C LEU A 53 -2.72 12.63 4.70
N LEU A 54 -3.92 12.90 4.21
CA LEU A 54 -4.42 12.35 2.96
C LEU A 54 -4.41 13.47 1.92
N LEU A 55 -3.77 13.23 0.78
CA LEU A 55 -3.69 14.17 -0.32
C LEU A 55 -4.04 13.42 -1.61
N THR A 56 -5.00 13.95 -2.34
CA THR A 56 -5.33 13.51 -3.71
C THR A 56 -5.01 14.67 -4.63
N LEU A 57 -4.23 14.39 -5.68
CA LEU A 57 -3.95 15.35 -6.74
C LEU A 57 -4.60 14.80 -8.01
N ASP A 58 -5.51 15.58 -8.58
CA ASP A 58 -6.14 15.30 -9.87
C ASP A 58 -5.62 16.34 -10.86
N PHE A 59 -5.02 15.88 -11.95
CA PHE A 59 -4.36 16.74 -12.94
C PHE A 59 -5.25 17.07 -14.14
N GLY A 60 -6.50 16.56 -14.19
CA GLY A 60 -7.44 16.79 -15.27
C GLY A 60 -7.16 15.97 -16.53
#